data_AF-A0A7J9J0N9-F1
#
_entry.id   AF-A0A7J9J0N9-F1
#
_cell.length_a   1.000
_cell.length_b   1.000
_cell.length_c   1.000
_cell.angle_alpha   90.00
_cell.angle_beta   90.00
_cell.angle_gamma   90.00
#
_symmetry.space_group_name_H-M   'P 1'
#
loop_
_entity.id
_entity.type
_entity.pdbx_description
1 polymer ?
#
loop_
_entity_poly.entity_id
_entity_poly.type
_entity_poly.pdbx_seq_one_letter_code
_entity_poly.pdbx_strand_id
1 'polypeptide(L)'
;VDIGDPSAFSLVRDACEKWGVFQAINHGIPLSLFQQTEFEARRLFSLPTEQKQLVARLPEGFTGYGLVRISRNFPKLMWSECFGMIGSPVEHASQLWPQDHAKFCEVMEQFQVELKTLCEKLVAVMLRSLGLTNEQDTKWFEPKNESDRAKCFLQLNSYPVCPDPDRAMGLAPHTDSSLFTLLYQGGINGLQVYDDGV
;
A
#
# COMPACT_ATOMS: atom_id res chain seq x y z
N VAL A 1 15.66 -2.35 -8.38
CA VAL A 1 16.41 -3.37 -7.64
C VAL A 1 15.78 -4.73 -7.89
N ASP A 2 16.54 -5.67 -8.44
CA ASP A 2 16.10 -7.06 -8.55
C ASP A 2 16.13 -7.71 -7.16
N ILE A 3 14.96 -8.05 -6.62
CA ILE A 3 14.84 -8.62 -5.27
C ILE A 3 15.15 -10.13 -5.26
N GLY A 4 15.17 -10.77 -6.43
CA GLY A 4 15.58 -12.17 -6.59
C GLY A 4 17.10 -12.36 -6.58
N ASP A 5 17.88 -11.29 -6.75
CA ASP A 5 19.34 -11.33 -6.76
C ASP A 5 19.93 -11.44 -5.33
N PRO A 6 20.79 -12.43 -5.02
CA PRO A 6 21.46 -12.55 -3.72
C PRO A 6 22.30 -11.34 -3.29
N SER A 7 22.69 -10.48 -4.24
CA SER A 7 23.44 -9.25 -4.06
C SER A 7 22.57 -8.00 -3.93
N ALA A 8 21.23 -8.14 -3.97
CA ALA A 8 20.29 -7.01 -3.88
C ALA A 8 20.51 -6.11 -2.66
N PHE A 9 21.05 -6.64 -1.56
CA PHE A 9 21.27 -5.88 -0.32
C PHE A 9 22.14 -4.64 -0.51
N SER A 10 23.17 -4.67 -1.36
CA SER A 10 24.02 -3.48 -1.60
C SER A 10 23.26 -2.41 -2.37
N LEU A 11 22.48 -2.80 -3.38
CA LEU A 11 21.64 -1.88 -4.16
C LEU A 11 20.49 -1.30 -3.33
N VAL A 12 19.89 -2.11 -2.44
CA VAL A 12 18.87 -1.63 -1.49
C VAL A 12 19.50 -0.60 -0.54
N ARG A 13 20.69 -0.87 0.01
CA ARG A 13 21.40 0.11 0.86
C ARG A 13 21.58 1.43 0.15
N ASP A 14 22.19 1.39 -1.03
CA ASP A 14 22.47 2.59 -1.81
C ASP A 14 21.21 3.37 -2.15
N ALA A 15 20.12 2.69 -2.53
CA ALA A 15 18.87 3.34 -2.86
C ALA A 15 18.17 3.95 -1.62
N CYS A 16 18.18 3.24 -0.48
CA CYS A 16 17.63 3.76 0.76
C CYS A 16 18.42 4.98 1.26
N GLU A 17 19.76 4.94 1.23
CA GLU A 17 20.62 6.03 1.72
C GLU A 17 20.58 7.28 0.81
N LYS A 18 20.45 7.09 -0.52
CA LYS A 18 20.47 8.20 -1.49
C LYS A 18 19.09 8.78 -1.79
N TRP A 19 18.08 7.93 -1.91
CA TRP A 19 16.77 8.32 -2.45
C TRP A 19 15.62 8.10 -1.47
N GLY A 20 15.75 7.17 -0.51
CA GLY A 20 14.63 6.74 0.34
C GLY A 20 13.50 6.01 -0.40
N VAL A 21 13.64 5.78 -1.71
CA VAL A 21 12.66 5.11 -2.58
C VAL A 21 13.37 4.31 -3.66
N PHE A 22 12.79 3.18 -4.08
CA PHE A 22 13.26 2.42 -5.23
C PHE A 22 12.16 1.54 -5.83
N GLN A 23 12.32 1.18 -7.09
CA GLN A 23 11.48 0.16 -7.72
C GLN A 23 12.04 -1.24 -7.44
N ALA A 24 11.19 -2.14 -6.98
CA ALA A 24 11.49 -3.56 -6.86
C ALA A 24 11.05 -4.29 -8.14
N ILE A 25 11.91 -5.14 -8.69
CA ILE A 25 11.59 -6.03 -9.83
C ILE A 25 11.90 -7.47 -9.44
N ASN A 26 11.35 -8.43 -10.19
CA ASN A 26 11.50 -9.87 -9.92
C ASN A 26 11.13 -10.26 -8.48
N HIS A 27 10.16 -9.55 -7.88
CA HIS A 27 9.72 -9.74 -6.49
C HIS A 27 8.86 -10.99 -6.28
N GLY A 28 8.43 -11.67 -7.35
CA GLY A 28 7.73 -12.96 -7.30
C GLY A 28 6.20 -12.89 -7.25
N ILE A 29 5.61 -11.72 -6.99
CA ILE A 29 4.16 -11.52 -7.02
C ILE A 29 3.64 -11.65 -8.47
N PRO A 30 2.66 -12.52 -8.77
CA PRO A 30 2.13 -12.71 -10.12
C PRO A 30 1.46 -11.44 -10.68
N LEU A 31 1.73 -11.12 -11.94
CA LEU A 31 1.08 -9.98 -12.63
C LEU A 31 -0.45 -10.11 -12.66
N SER A 32 -0.96 -11.33 -12.77
CA SER A 32 -2.40 -11.61 -12.75
C SER A 32 -3.07 -11.16 -11.46
N LEU A 33 -2.37 -11.23 -10.32
CA LEU A 33 -2.91 -10.77 -9.05
C LEU A 33 -3.01 -9.24 -9.01
N PHE A 34 -1.99 -8.52 -9.48
CA PHE A 34 -2.08 -7.05 -9.62
C PHE A 34 -3.25 -6.63 -10.49
N GLN A 35 -3.45 -7.31 -11.63
CA GLN A 35 -4.58 -7.03 -12.53
C GLN A 35 -5.93 -7.28 -11.88
N GLN A 36 -6.08 -8.38 -11.12
CA GLN A 36 -7.31 -8.68 -10.39
C GLN A 36 -7.55 -7.67 -9.26
N THR A 37 -6.52 -7.31 -8.49
CA THR A 37 -6.61 -6.29 -7.44
C THR A 37 -7.02 -4.95 -8.01
N GLU A 38 -6.42 -4.53 -9.12
CA GLU A 38 -6.77 -3.29 -9.81
C GLU A 38 -8.22 -3.31 -10.33
N PHE A 39 -8.65 -4.44 -10.91
CA PHE A 39 -10.03 -4.62 -11.37
C PHE A 39 -11.03 -4.47 -10.22
N GLU A 40 -10.81 -5.17 -9.10
CA GLU A 40 -11.70 -5.10 -7.92
C GLU A 40 -11.66 -3.72 -7.24
N ALA A 41 -10.51 -3.05 -7.20
CA ALA A 41 -10.42 -1.67 -6.72
C ALA A 41 -11.22 -0.70 -7.61
N ARG A 42 -11.12 -0.81 -8.95
CA ARG A 42 -11.94 -0.02 -9.87
C ARG A 42 -13.42 -0.32 -9.72
N ARG A 43 -13.80 -1.59 -9.52
CA ARG A 43 -15.18 -2.01 -9.24
C ARG A 43 -15.72 -1.32 -7.98
N LEU A 44 -14.92 -1.24 -6.90
CA LEU A 44 -15.26 -0.49 -5.69
C LEU A 44 -15.50 1.00 -5.98
N PHE A 45 -14.53 1.67 -6.61
CA PHE A 45 -14.60 3.12 -6.80
C PHE A 45 -15.65 3.55 -7.85
N SER A 46 -16.07 2.64 -8.72
CA SER A 46 -17.16 2.84 -9.69
C SER A 46 -18.56 2.75 -9.06
N LEU A 47 -18.69 2.35 -7.79
CA LEU A 47 -19.96 2.34 -7.09
C LEU A 47 -20.51 3.77 -6.90
N PRO A 48 -21.85 3.93 -6.85
CA PRO A 48 -22.47 5.18 -6.43
C PRO A 48 -21.92 5.67 -5.09
N THR A 49 -21.81 7.00 -4.94
CA THR A 49 -21.29 7.61 -3.72
C THR A 49 -22.05 7.15 -2.48
N GLU A 50 -23.38 7.06 -2.56
CA GLU A 50 -24.24 6.63 -1.45
C GLU A 50 -23.91 5.21 -0.99
N GLN A 51 -23.55 4.34 -1.94
CA GLN A 51 -23.17 2.95 -1.64
C GLN A 51 -21.78 2.88 -1.01
N LYS A 52 -20.81 3.64 -1.52
CA LYS A 52 -19.46 3.75 -0.91
C LYS A 52 -19.52 4.30 0.52
N GLN A 53 -20.46 5.22 0.80
CA GLN A 53 -20.65 5.81 2.13
C GLN A 53 -21.23 4.83 3.17
N LEU A 54 -21.80 3.69 2.78
CA LEU A 54 -22.24 2.65 3.72
C LEU A 54 -21.08 2.15 4.60
N VAL A 55 -19.87 2.19 4.06
CA VAL A 55 -18.64 1.74 4.73
C VAL A 55 -17.72 2.91 5.02
N ALA A 56 -18.28 4.10 5.26
CA ALA A 56 -17.52 5.29 5.60
C ALA A 56 -16.64 5.04 6.84
N ARG A 57 -15.36 5.37 6.70
CA ARG A 57 -14.40 5.22 7.80
C ARG A 57 -14.77 6.15 8.94
N LEU A 58 -14.87 5.58 10.15
CA LEU A 58 -15.10 6.33 11.38
C LEU A 58 -13.99 7.35 11.63
N PRO A 59 -14.26 8.46 12.35
CA PRO A 59 -13.24 9.48 12.66
C PRO A 59 -11.94 8.91 13.23
N GLU A 60 -12.04 8.00 14.20
CA GLU A 60 -10.88 7.34 14.81
C GLU A 60 -10.48 6.02 14.12
N GLY A 61 -11.21 5.62 13.09
CA GLY A 61 -10.98 4.38 12.35
C GLY A 61 -9.86 4.48 11.32
N PHE A 62 -9.32 3.32 10.94
CA PHE A 62 -8.33 3.18 9.87
C PHE A 62 -8.94 2.58 8.60
N THR A 63 -9.99 1.78 8.74
CA THR A 63 -10.58 0.98 7.67
C THR A 63 -11.88 1.57 7.14
N GLY A 64 -12.23 1.26 5.90
CA GLY A 64 -13.41 1.79 5.21
C GLY A 64 -13.10 2.90 4.21
N TYR A 65 -14.16 3.44 3.62
CA TYR A 65 -14.15 4.44 2.56
C TYR A 65 -14.00 5.87 3.12
N GLY A 66 -13.27 6.73 2.42
CA GLY A 66 -13.26 8.17 2.68
C GLY A 66 -12.09 8.89 2.04
N LEU A 67 -11.82 10.11 2.52
CA LEU A 67 -10.64 10.88 2.12
C LEU A 67 -9.37 10.27 2.68
N VAL A 68 -8.20 10.59 2.13
CA VAL A 68 -6.91 10.13 2.69
C VAL A 68 -6.75 10.70 4.11
N ARG A 69 -6.24 9.90 5.08
CA ARG A 69 -6.19 10.32 6.49
C ARG A 69 -5.41 11.62 6.70
N ILE A 70 -4.29 11.77 5.98
CA ILE A 70 -3.44 12.95 6.07
C ILE A 70 -4.16 14.24 5.66
N SER A 71 -5.26 14.16 4.87
CA SER A 71 -6.03 15.33 4.46
C SER A 71 -6.53 16.16 5.65
N ARG A 72 -6.68 15.59 6.85
CA ARG A 72 -7.06 16.33 8.08
C ARG A 72 -5.98 17.30 8.56
N ASN A 73 -4.73 17.08 8.16
CA ASN A 73 -3.59 17.92 8.53
C ASN A 73 -3.43 19.11 7.57
N PHE A 74 -4.27 19.20 6.54
CA PHE A 74 -4.18 20.23 5.51
C PHE A 74 -5.47 21.06 5.45
N PRO A 75 -5.36 22.37 5.12
CA PRO A 75 -6.54 23.25 5.00
C PRO A 75 -7.34 23.01 3.71
N LYS A 76 -6.80 22.25 2.75
CA LYS A 76 -7.42 21.94 1.46
C LYS A 76 -7.66 20.44 1.35
N LEU A 77 -8.77 20.08 0.70
CA LEU A 77 -9.07 18.70 0.35
C LEU A 77 -8.16 18.22 -0.79
N MET A 78 -7.86 16.92 -0.78
CA MET A 78 -7.11 16.27 -1.84
C MET A 78 -8.07 15.77 -2.94
N TRP A 79 -7.60 15.73 -4.18
CA TRP A 79 -8.34 15.21 -5.33
C TRP A 79 -8.21 13.69 -5.41
N SER A 80 -8.70 13.02 -4.37
CA SER A 80 -8.60 11.57 -4.24
C SER A 80 -9.67 11.04 -3.30
N GLU A 81 -10.07 9.80 -3.53
CA GLU A 81 -10.81 8.99 -2.59
C GLU A 81 -9.99 7.73 -2.25
N CYS A 82 -10.21 7.16 -1.06
CA CYS A 82 -9.48 5.97 -0.62
C CYS A 82 -10.39 4.97 0.10
N PHE A 83 -9.93 3.72 0.13
CA PHE A 83 -10.52 2.65 0.91
C PHE A 83 -9.41 1.91 1.65
N GLY A 84 -9.45 1.94 2.98
CA GLY A 84 -8.45 1.29 3.84
C GLY A 84 -8.94 -0.05 4.38
N MET A 85 -8.03 -1.02 4.53
CA MET A 85 -8.33 -2.30 5.17
C MET A 85 -7.17 -2.81 6.03
N ILE A 86 -7.53 -3.49 7.12
CA ILE A 86 -6.62 -4.23 8.00
C ILE A 86 -7.24 -5.61 8.14
N GLY A 87 -6.56 -6.63 7.63
CA GLY A 87 -7.08 -8.01 7.65
C GLY A 87 -8.19 -8.21 6.62
N SER A 88 -9.20 -9.00 6.97
CA SER A 88 -10.28 -9.36 6.06
C SER A 88 -11.17 -8.15 5.73
N PRO A 89 -11.48 -7.89 4.45
CA PRO A 89 -12.38 -6.81 4.06
C PRO A 89 -13.87 -7.20 4.14
N VAL A 90 -14.21 -8.41 4.58
CA VAL A 90 -15.57 -8.98 4.49
C VAL A 90 -16.65 -8.13 5.13
N GLU A 91 -16.36 -7.49 6.27
CA GLU A 91 -17.32 -6.63 6.98
C GLU A 91 -17.77 -5.46 6.11
N HIS A 92 -16.83 -4.79 5.45
CA HIS A 92 -17.16 -3.70 4.52
C HIS A 92 -17.70 -4.24 3.20
N ALA A 93 -17.07 -5.28 2.65
CA ALA A 93 -17.41 -5.80 1.33
C ALA A 93 -18.85 -6.36 1.30
N SER A 94 -19.31 -7.01 2.37
CA SER A 94 -20.69 -7.51 2.48
C SER A 94 -21.74 -6.39 2.56
N GLN A 95 -21.38 -5.20 3.05
CA GLN A 95 -22.27 -4.02 3.03
C GLN A 95 -22.30 -3.37 1.63
N LEU A 96 -21.17 -3.35 0.93
CA LEU A 96 -21.08 -2.86 -0.44
C LEU A 96 -21.78 -3.81 -1.44
N TRP A 97 -21.57 -5.12 -1.29
CA TRP A 97 -22.10 -6.15 -2.18
C TRP A 97 -22.66 -7.34 -1.39
N PRO A 98 -23.90 -7.25 -0.88
CA PRO A 98 -24.48 -8.30 -0.04
C PRO A 98 -24.46 -9.71 -0.65
N GLN A 99 -24.54 -9.81 -1.99
CA GLN A 99 -24.59 -11.08 -2.72
C GLN A 99 -23.36 -11.35 -3.60
N ASP A 100 -22.39 -10.42 -3.68
CA ASP A 100 -21.29 -10.48 -4.67
C ASP A 100 -19.96 -9.90 -4.12
N HIS A 101 -19.70 -10.10 -2.82
CA HIS A 101 -18.48 -9.63 -2.17
C HIS A 101 -17.35 -10.66 -2.15
N ALA A 102 -17.66 -11.94 -2.38
CA ALA A 102 -16.71 -13.04 -2.22
C ALA A 102 -15.44 -12.85 -3.06
N LYS A 103 -15.58 -12.43 -4.33
CA LYS A 103 -14.43 -12.24 -5.21
C LYS A 103 -13.51 -11.10 -4.77
N PHE A 104 -14.11 -10.00 -4.32
CA PHE A 104 -13.36 -8.87 -3.76
C PHE A 104 -12.54 -9.31 -2.53
N CYS A 105 -13.16 -10.06 -1.61
CA CYS A 105 -12.47 -10.57 -0.42
C CYS A 105 -11.31 -11.50 -0.79
N GLU A 106 -11.57 -12.51 -1.62
CA GLU A 106 -10.55 -13.47 -2.08
C GLU A 106 -9.31 -12.77 -2.65
N VAL A 107 -9.53 -11.82 -3.57
CA VAL A 107 -8.44 -11.12 -4.26
C VAL A 107 -7.66 -10.23 -3.27
N MET A 108 -8.34 -9.47 -2.42
CA MET A 108 -7.67 -8.56 -1.47
C MET A 108 -6.92 -9.32 -0.37
N GLU A 109 -7.46 -10.46 0.09
CA GLU A 109 -6.78 -11.32 1.06
C GLU A 109 -5.55 -11.98 0.46
N GLN A 110 -5.66 -12.54 -0.76
CA GLN A 110 -4.51 -13.10 -1.46
C GLN A 110 -3.43 -12.03 -1.72
N PHE A 111 -3.83 -10.82 -2.11
CA PHE A 111 -2.90 -9.72 -2.34
C PHE A 111 -2.17 -9.31 -1.06
N GLN A 112 -2.88 -9.21 0.07
CA GLN A 112 -2.25 -8.92 1.37
C GLN A 112 -1.26 -10.01 1.79
N VAL A 113 -1.53 -11.29 1.51
CA VAL A 113 -0.60 -12.40 1.79
C VAL A 113 0.69 -12.24 0.97
N GLU A 114 0.59 -12.01 -0.33
CA GLU A 114 1.76 -11.84 -1.21
C GLU A 114 2.57 -10.58 -0.83
N LEU A 115 1.90 -9.46 -0.54
CA LEU A 115 2.56 -8.24 -0.08
C LEU A 115 3.28 -8.48 1.25
N LYS A 116 2.68 -9.20 2.19
CA LYS A 116 3.31 -9.54 3.47
C LYS A 116 4.57 -10.39 3.28
N THR A 117 4.50 -11.41 2.43
CA THR A 117 5.67 -12.23 2.11
C THR A 117 6.78 -11.40 1.45
N LEU A 118 6.43 -10.46 0.57
CA LEU A 118 7.41 -9.54 -0.01
C LEU A 118 7.99 -8.58 1.04
N CYS A 119 7.17 -8.06 1.95
CA CYS A 119 7.62 -7.24 3.06
C CYS A 119 8.65 -7.97 3.93
N GLU A 120 8.38 -9.21 4.32
CA GLU A 120 9.30 -10.02 5.13
C GLU A 120 10.65 -10.24 4.42
N LYS A 121 10.62 -10.51 3.10
CA LYS A 121 11.84 -10.61 2.28
C LYS A 121 12.62 -9.29 2.25
N LEU A 122 11.94 -8.16 2.04
CA LEU A 122 12.58 -6.85 1.98
C LEU A 122 13.17 -6.43 3.33
N VAL A 123 12.49 -6.71 4.43
CA VAL A 123 13.04 -6.52 5.78
C VAL A 123 14.33 -7.31 5.93
N ALA A 124 14.36 -8.59 5.56
CA ALA A 124 15.59 -9.40 5.62
C ALA A 124 16.73 -8.82 4.76
N VAL A 125 16.43 -8.33 3.55
CA VAL A 125 17.42 -7.67 2.68
C VAL A 125 17.93 -6.36 3.29
N MET A 126 17.06 -5.55 3.88
CA MET A 126 17.44 -4.30 4.57
C MET A 126 18.29 -4.58 5.82
N LEU A 127 17.96 -5.60 6.61
CA LEU A 127 18.77 -5.98 7.77
C LEU A 127 20.17 -6.43 7.34
N ARG A 128 20.25 -7.28 6.32
CA ARG A 128 21.53 -7.69 5.73
C ARG A 128 22.33 -6.50 5.20
N SER A 129 21.66 -5.50 4.63
CA SER A 129 22.30 -4.28 4.14
C SER A 129 22.91 -3.44 5.26
N LEU A 130 22.35 -3.53 6.48
CA LEU A 130 22.88 -2.93 7.71
C LEU A 130 23.94 -3.80 8.42
N GLY A 131 24.33 -4.94 7.83
CA GLY A 131 25.29 -5.87 8.44
C GLY A 131 24.70 -6.78 9.52
N LEU A 132 23.37 -6.79 9.68
CA LEU A 132 22.64 -7.63 10.64
C LEU A 132 22.34 -9.00 10.02
N THR A 133 23.37 -9.84 9.92
CA THR A 133 23.32 -11.13 9.19
C THR A 133 23.31 -12.37 10.08
N ASN A 134 23.48 -12.23 11.39
CA ASN A 134 23.59 -13.39 12.27
C ASN A 134 22.19 -13.89 12.69
N GLU A 135 22.06 -15.17 12.99
CA GLU A 135 20.78 -15.77 13.45
C GLU A 135 20.17 -15.07 14.67
N GLN A 136 20.99 -14.41 15.48
CA GLN A 136 20.53 -13.64 16.63
C GLN A 136 19.82 -12.35 16.19
N ASP A 137 20.27 -11.73 15.10
CA ASP A 137 19.75 -10.46 14.58
C ASP A 137 18.43 -10.69 13.83
N THR A 138 18.32 -11.79 13.08
CA THR A 138 17.09 -12.16 12.37
C THR A 138 15.94 -12.46 13.34
N LYS A 139 16.25 -13.07 14.49
CA LYS A 139 15.28 -13.32 15.57
C LYS A 139 14.65 -12.06 16.18
N TRP A 140 15.25 -10.88 16.00
CA TRP A 140 14.64 -9.62 16.46
C TRP A 140 13.41 -9.22 15.63
N PHE A 141 13.36 -9.68 14.37
CA PHE A 141 12.33 -9.32 13.41
C PHE A 141 11.41 -10.49 13.07
N GLU A 142 11.75 -11.69 13.52
CA GLU A 142 10.85 -12.84 13.46
C GLU A 142 9.65 -12.64 14.39
N PRO A 143 8.43 -12.74 13.87
CA PRO A 143 7.23 -12.62 14.69
C PRO A 143 7.10 -13.80 15.64
N LYS A 144 7.04 -13.55 16.95
CA LYS A 144 7.00 -14.61 17.98
C LYS A 144 5.62 -15.27 18.10
N ASN A 145 4.58 -14.62 17.59
CA ASN A 145 3.21 -15.11 17.51
C ASN A 145 2.46 -14.36 16.38
N GLU A 146 1.22 -14.76 16.09
CA GLU A 146 0.44 -14.09 15.05
C GLU A 146 0.15 -12.61 15.33
N SER A 147 -0.03 -12.24 16.60
CA SER A 147 -0.25 -10.84 17.00
C SER A 147 0.99 -9.94 16.82
N ASP A 148 2.19 -10.53 16.83
CA ASP A 148 3.46 -9.85 16.60
C ASP A 148 3.79 -9.71 15.11
N ARG A 149 3.06 -10.40 14.23
CA ARG A 149 3.24 -10.23 12.79
C ARG A 149 2.87 -8.80 12.40
N ALA A 150 3.72 -8.19 11.57
CA ALA A 150 3.48 -6.85 11.05
C ALA A 150 2.05 -6.74 10.49
N LYS A 151 1.28 -5.83 11.07
CA LYS A 151 -0.06 -5.49 10.56
C LYS A 151 0.14 -4.66 9.31
N CYS A 152 -0.07 -5.28 8.15
CA CYS A 152 -0.07 -4.56 6.89
C CYS A 152 -1.38 -3.78 6.78
N PHE A 153 -1.27 -2.47 6.62
CA PHE A 153 -2.40 -1.64 6.25
C PHE A 153 -2.41 -1.53 4.72
N LEU A 154 -3.46 -2.06 4.09
CA LEU A 154 -3.67 -1.91 2.65
C LEU A 154 -4.58 -0.71 2.41
N GLN A 155 -4.10 0.23 1.60
CA GLN A 155 -4.85 1.41 1.17
C GLN A 155 -5.01 1.40 -0.34
N LEU A 156 -6.26 1.37 -0.79
CA LEU A 156 -6.62 1.60 -2.19
C LEU A 156 -6.83 3.10 -2.38
N ASN A 157 -6.17 3.69 -3.36
CA ASN A 157 -6.34 5.10 -3.72
C ASN A 157 -6.92 5.21 -5.13
N SER A 158 -7.90 6.09 -5.31
CA SER A 158 -8.46 6.47 -6.60
C SER A 158 -8.31 7.96 -6.80
N TYR A 159 -7.80 8.32 -7.98
CA TYR A 159 -7.59 9.70 -8.42
C TYR A 159 -8.46 9.95 -9.65
N PRO A 160 -9.69 10.46 -9.48
CA PRO A 160 -10.57 10.77 -10.60
C PRO A 160 -9.96 11.83 -11.52
N VAL A 161 -10.40 11.86 -12.78
CA VAL A 161 -10.00 12.91 -13.73
C VAL A 161 -10.31 14.28 -13.14
N CYS A 162 -9.29 15.14 -13.09
CA CYS A 162 -9.42 16.50 -12.59
C CYS A 162 -9.64 17.46 -13.76
N PRO A 163 -10.66 18.34 -13.73
CA PRO A 163 -10.87 19.34 -14.76
C PRO A 163 -9.83 20.46 -14.75
N ASP A 164 -9.12 20.65 -13.63
CA ASP A 164 -8.13 21.71 -13.43
C ASP A 164 -6.91 21.16 -12.66
N PRO A 165 -6.09 20.29 -13.29
CA PRO A 165 -5.03 19.54 -12.62
C PRO A 165 -3.91 20.42 -12.06
N ASP A 166 -3.69 21.61 -12.64
CA ASP A 166 -2.67 22.56 -12.15
C ASP A 166 -3.07 23.23 -10.82
N ARG A 167 -4.35 23.11 -10.41
CA ARG A 167 -4.90 23.70 -9.18
C ARG A 167 -5.38 22.68 -8.17
N ALA A 168 -5.22 21.40 -8.46
CA ALA A 168 -5.58 20.30 -7.59
C ALA A 168 -4.35 19.45 -7.25
N MET A 169 -4.44 18.70 -6.15
CA MET A 169 -3.38 17.79 -5.73
C MET A 169 -4.00 16.46 -5.35
N GLY A 170 -3.54 15.36 -5.95
CA GLY A 170 -4.03 14.02 -5.64
C GLY A 170 -3.70 13.63 -4.21
N LEU A 171 -2.48 13.87 -3.76
CA LEU A 171 -2.04 13.69 -2.39
C LEU A 171 -0.95 14.71 -2.08
N ALA A 172 -1.12 15.47 -0.99
CA ALA A 172 -0.16 16.54 -0.66
C ALA A 172 1.24 16.00 -0.36
N PRO A 173 2.30 16.83 -0.52
CA PRO A 173 3.65 16.47 -0.11
C PRO A 173 3.69 16.04 1.36
N HIS A 174 4.25 14.86 1.60
CA HIS A 174 4.39 14.27 2.93
C HIS A 174 5.46 13.18 2.92
N THR A 175 5.83 12.74 4.12
CA THR A 175 6.62 11.52 4.34
C THR A 175 5.71 10.45 4.97
N ASP A 176 5.90 9.20 4.58
CA ASP A 176 5.18 8.09 5.20
C ASP A 176 5.60 7.89 6.67
N SER A 177 4.63 7.52 7.51
CA SER A 177 4.88 7.18 8.92
C SER A 177 5.10 5.68 9.15
N SER A 178 5.09 4.88 8.08
CA SER A 178 5.34 3.44 8.11
C SER A 178 6.84 3.15 8.19
N LEU A 179 7.23 1.90 8.48
CA LEU A 179 8.63 1.48 8.36
C LEU A 179 9.11 1.57 6.90
N PHE A 180 8.28 1.08 5.97
CA PHE A 180 8.37 1.31 4.53
C PHE A 180 6.99 1.04 3.91
N THR A 181 6.81 1.50 2.67
CA THR A 181 5.57 1.33 1.91
C THR A 181 5.83 0.57 0.62
N LEU A 182 5.01 -0.44 0.35
CA LEU A 182 4.94 -1.07 -0.97
C LEU A 182 3.85 -0.38 -1.78
N LEU A 183 4.25 0.27 -2.87
CA LEU A 183 3.35 0.95 -3.78
C LEU A 183 3.24 0.19 -5.10
N TYR A 184 2.03 -0.22 -5.44
CA TYR A 184 1.67 -0.58 -6.82
C TYR A 184 1.01 0.63 -7.49
N GLN A 185 1.59 1.08 -8.59
CA GLN A 185 1.00 2.08 -9.48
C GLN A 185 0.58 1.37 -10.75
N GLY A 186 -0.67 1.57 -11.18
CA GLY A 186 -1.14 1.08 -12.47
C GLY A 186 -0.45 1.78 -13.66
N GLY A 187 -1.03 1.69 -14.85
CA GLY A 187 -0.43 2.25 -16.07
C GLY A 187 -0.39 3.78 -16.17
N ILE A 188 -0.85 4.51 -15.14
CA ILE A 188 -0.92 5.98 -15.13
C ILE A 188 0.11 6.52 -14.15
N ASN A 189 0.94 7.46 -14.62
CA ASN A 189 1.95 8.12 -13.79
C ASN A 189 1.32 9.21 -12.91
N GLY A 190 1.76 9.29 -11.66
CA GLY A 190 1.31 10.34 -10.72
C GLY A 190 2.20 10.53 -9.50
N LEU A 191 2.94 9.51 -9.07
CA LEU A 191 3.91 9.66 -7.98
C LEU A 191 5.02 10.62 -8.37
N GLN A 192 5.29 11.59 -7.49
CA GLN A 192 6.46 12.45 -7.52
C GLN A 192 7.20 12.30 -6.20
N VAL A 193 8.53 12.27 -6.26
CA VAL A 193 9.39 12.19 -5.08
C VAL A 193 10.25 13.44 -5.07
N TYR A 194 10.28 14.09 -3.92
CA TYR A 194 11.08 15.29 -3.71
C TYR A 194 12.50 14.90 -3.33
N ASP A 195 13.47 15.55 -3.97
CA ASP A 195 14.91 15.38 -3.75
C ASP A 195 15.50 16.76 -3.46
N ASP A 196 16.15 16.93 -2.29
CA ASP A 196 16.77 18.18 -1.84
C ASP A 196 18.03 18.57 -2.66
N GLY A 197 18.37 17.79 -3.70
CA GLY A 197 19.54 17.95 -4.57
C GLY A 197 19.29 18.33 -6.04
N VAL A 198 18.05 18.69 -6.43
CA VAL A 198 17.68 19.29 -7.74
C VAL A 198 16.77 20.51 -7.54
#